data_AF-R7MX26-F1
#
_entry.id   AF-R7MX26-F1
#
_cell.length_a   1.000
_cell.length_b   1.000
_cell.length_c   1.000
_cell.angle_alpha   90.00
_cell.angle_beta   90.00
_cell.angle_gamma   90.00
#
_symmetry.space_group_name_H-M   'P 1'
#
loop_
_entity.id
_entity.type
_entity.pdbx_description
1 polymer ?
#
loop_
_entity_poly.entity_id
_entity_poly.type
_entity_poly.pdbx_seq_one_letter_code
_entity_poly.pdbx_strand_id
1 'polypeptide(L)'
;MKDYLIKFGDDGRRGATYAEGIHYFVDKKGNVTNGKVKVSDLLADGYVFVDTADYLNLLGNNDDNKEYCRQADGSFAPYVAPDPTEAEQKAAKINEIKAKYNSQLDAMVTARVKATMLGSDTSKIDANYKSTLAAMAAEIKNA
;
A
#
# COMPACT_ATOMS: atom_id res chain seq x y z
N MET A 1 -4.64 7.21 -30.03
CA MET A 1 -6.11 7.42 -30.12
C MET A 1 -6.55 8.27 -28.92
N LYS A 2 -7.76 8.86 -28.88
CA LYS A 2 -8.23 9.71 -27.76
C LYS A 2 -9.43 9.03 -27.09
N ASP A 3 -9.21 7.80 -26.62
CA ASP A 3 -10.27 6.92 -26.14
C ASP A 3 -10.58 7.19 -24.67
N TYR A 4 -9.52 7.45 -23.89
CA TYR A 4 -9.59 7.72 -22.46
C TYR A 4 -8.82 8.98 -22.12
N LEU A 5 -9.33 9.74 -21.16
CA LEU A 5 -8.68 10.91 -20.59
C LEU A 5 -8.48 10.64 -19.09
N ILE A 6 -7.22 10.56 -18.67
CA ILE A 6 -6.83 9.97 -17.39
C ILE A 6 -5.96 10.94 -16.59
N LYS A 7 -6.24 11.10 -15.29
CA LYS A 7 -5.33 11.73 -14.34
C LYS A 7 -4.53 10.64 -13.63
N PHE A 8 -3.23 10.81 -13.59
CA PHE A 8 -2.31 9.89 -12.95
C PHE A 8 -1.91 10.39 -11.57
N GLY A 9 -1.71 9.45 -10.64
CA GLY A 9 -1.09 9.74 -9.35
C GLY A 9 0.42 9.95 -9.48
N ASP A 10 1.05 10.35 -8.38
CA ASP A 10 2.51 10.54 -8.31
C ASP A 10 3.30 9.24 -8.55
N ASP A 11 2.66 8.09 -8.30
CA ASP A 11 3.18 6.74 -8.58
C ASP A 11 2.92 6.28 -10.02
N GLY A 12 2.36 7.15 -10.87
CA GLY A 12 2.02 6.84 -12.25
C GLY A 12 0.80 5.92 -12.41
N ARG A 13 0.13 5.55 -11.32
CA ARG A 13 -1.08 4.71 -11.37
C ARG A 13 -2.28 5.50 -11.86
N ARG A 14 -3.23 4.79 -12.47
CA ARG A 14 -4.46 5.38 -12.99
C ARG A 14 -5.33 5.92 -11.86
N GLY A 15 -5.68 7.19 -11.93
CA GLY A 15 -6.70 7.82 -11.10
C GLY A 15 -8.03 7.99 -11.84
N ALA A 16 -8.59 9.20 -11.76
CA ALA A 16 -9.83 9.55 -12.44
C ALA A 16 -9.73 9.29 -13.96
N THR A 17 -10.80 8.78 -14.55
CA THR A 17 -10.83 8.39 -15.97
C THR A 17 -12.15 8.76 -16.62
N TYR A 18 -12.05 9.38 -17.79
CA TYR A 18 -13.18 9.74 -18.64
C TYR A 18 -13.03 9.05 -19.99
N ALA A 19 -14.09 8.39 -20.43
CA ALA A 19 -14.13 7.68 -21.72
C ALA A 19 -14.84 8.48 -22.82
N GLU A 20 -14.33 8.36 -24.03
CA GLU A 20 -14.98 8.76 -25.28
C GLU A 20 -16.35 8.08 -25.42
N GLY A 21 -17.30 8.76 -26.05
CA GLY A 21 -18.69 8.30 -26.19
C GLY A 21 -19.54 8.38 -24.93
N ILE A 22 -18.92 8.53 -23.75
CA ILE A 22 -19.61 8.60 -22.45
C ILE A 22 -19.51 10.00 -21.82
N HIS A 23 -18.31 10.57 -21.80
CA HIS A 23 -18.01 11.83 -21.11
C HIS A 23 -17.66 12.97 -22.06
N TYR A 24 -17.01 12.64 -23.17
CA TYR A 24 -16.69 13.52 -24.29
C TYR A 24 -16.79 12.74 -25.59
N PHE A 25 -16.71 13.41 -26.73
CA PHE A 25 -16.85 12.78 -28.04
C PHE A 25 -15.64 13.12 -28.92
N VAL A 26 -15.24 12.19 -29.79
CA VAL A 26 -14.18 12.40 -30.77
C VAL A 26 -14.71 12.15 -32.17
N ASP A 27 -14.56 13.13 -33.07
CA ASP A 27 -15.00 12.96 -34.46
C ASP A 27 -14.00 12.08 -35.25
N LYS A 28 -14.39 11.70 -36.47
CA LYS A 28 -13.53 10.91 -37.37
C LYS A 28 -12.21 11.59 -37.75
N LYS A 29 -12.08 12.90 -37.52
CA LYS A 29 -10.87 13.68 -37.76
C LYS A 29 -10.01 13.83 -36.49
N GLY A 30 -10.43 13.27 -35.36
CA GLY A 30 -9.73 13.34 -34.08
C GLY A 30 -9.99 14.62 -33.27
N ASN A 31 -10.98 15.44 -33.67
CA ASN A 31 -11.38 16.62 -32.93
C ASN A 31 -12.22 16.22 -31.73
N VAL A 32 -11.91 16.82 -30.58
CA VAL A 32 -12.60 16.53 -29.33
C VAL A 32 -13.72 17.54 -29.12
N THR A 33 -14.93 17.06 -28.85
CA THR A 33 -16.05 17.87 -28.42
C THR A 33 -16.38 17.55 -26.97
N ASN A 34 -16.62 18.58 -26.17
CA ASN A 34 -17.04 18.42 -24.78
C ASN A 34 -18.38 17.67 -24.71
N GLY A 35 -18.54 16.89 -23.65
CA GLY A 35 -19.81 16.25 -23.33
C GLY A 35 -20.22 16.63 -21.90
N LYS A 36 -20.22 15.63 -21.01
CA LYS A 36 -20.43 15.83 -19.56
C LYS A 36 -19.24 16.51 -18.87
N VAL A 37 -18.08 16.52 -19.53
CA VAL A 37 -16.87 17.18 -19.02
C VAL A 37 -16.31 18.17 -20.04
N LYS A 38 -15.61 19.19 -19.53
CA LYS A 38 -14.86 20.14 -20.34
C LYS A 38 -13.42 19.66 -20.47
N VAL A 39 -13.10 19.08 -21.62
CA VAL A 39 -11.82 18.39 -21.87
C VAL A 39 -10.63 19.34 -21.73
N SER A 40 -10.76 20.60 -22.18
CA SER A 40 -9.70 21.59 -22.06
C SER A 40 -9.27 21.84 -20.61
N ASP A 41 -10.23 21.83 -19.69
CA ASP A 41 -9.97 22.14 -18.28
C ASP A 41 -9.31 20.94 -17.62
N LEU A 42 -9.70 19.72 -18.00
CA LEU A 42 -9.05 18.49 -17.55
C LEU A 42 -7.62 18.39 -18.08
N LEU A 43 -7.37 18.74 -19.34
CA LEU A 43 -6.00 18.79 -19.88
C LEU A 43 -5.14 19.81 -19.14
N ALA A 44 -5.70 20.99 -18.82
CA ALA A 44 -5.01 22.00 -18.01
C ALA A 44 -4.75 21.51 -16.57
N ASP A 45 -5.61 20.65 -16.04
CA ASP A 45 -5.45 19.97 -14.75
C ASP A 45 -4.55 18.71 -14.82
N GLY A 46 -3.83 18.50 -15.92
CA GLY A 46 -2.83 17.44 -16.06
C GLY A 46 -3.38 16.07 -16.46
N TYR A 47 -4.63 15.97 -16.92
CA TYR A 47 -5.11 14.74 -17.54
C TYR A 47 -4.42 14.51 -18.89
N VAL A 48 -4.24 13.25 -19.26
CA VAL A 48 -3.58 12.83 -20.51
C VAL A 48 -4.48 11.87 -21.27
N PHE A 49 -4.47 11.98 -22.60
CA PHE A 49 -5.15 11.01 -23.46
C PHE A 49 -4.40 9.69 -23.51
N VAL A 50 -5.15 8.60 -23.41
CA VAL A 50 -4.66 7.22 -23.43
C VAL A 50 -5.54 6.44 -24.40
N ASP A 51 -4.94 5.59 -25.22
CA ASP A 51 -5.71 4.71 -26.10
C ASP A 51 -6.18 3.44 -25.38
N THR A 52 -6.99 2.66 -26.09
CA THR A 52 -7.56 1.43 -25.53
C THR A 52 -6.50 0.41 -25.13
N ALA A 53 -5.41 0.26 -25.90
CA ALA A 53 -4.39 -0.74 -25.61
C ALA A 53 -3.64 -0.40 -24.31
N ASP A 54 -3.21 0.86 -24.17
CA ASP A 54 -2.56 1.34 -22.96
C ASP A 54 -3.53 1.36 -21.77
N TYR A 55 -4.80 1.71 -21.99
CA TYR A 55 -5.81 1.64 -20.94
C TYR A 55 -6.00 0.21 -20.41
N LEU A 56 -5.98 -0.80 -21.27
CA LEU A 56 -6.05 -2.20 -20.85
C LEU A 56 -4.81 -2.60 -20.03
N ASN A 57 -3.62 -2.12 -20.40
CA ASN A 57 -2.41 -2.29 -19.59
C ASN A 57 -2.56 -1.67 -18.19
N LEU A 58 -3.13 -0.47 -18.09
CA LEU A 58 -3.41 0.19 -16.81
C LEU A 58 -4.44 -0.55 -15.93
N LEU A 59 -5.25 -1.43 -16.52
CA LEU A 59 -6.18 -2.30 -15.77
C LEU A 59 -5.58 -3.67 -15.44
N GLY A 60 -4.36 -3.95 -15.91
CA GLY A 60 -3.77 -5.29 -15.87
C GLY A 60 -4.50 -6.31 -16.75
N ASN A 61 -5.32 -5.85 -17.69
CA ASN A 61 -5.96 -6.70 -18.69
C ASN A 61 -5.03 -6.85 -19.91
N ASN A 62 -3.86 -7.42 -19.64
CA ASN A 62 -2.80 -7.72 -20.60
C ASN A 62 -2.29 -9.15 -20.38
N ASP A 63 -1.43 -9.61 -21.29
CA ASP A 63 -0.93 -10.99 -21.27
C ASP A 63 -0.16 -11.34 -19.97
N ASP A 64 0.46 -10.34 -19.34
CA ASP A 64 1.19 -10.49 -18.08
C ASP A 64 0.27 -10.53 -16.84
N ASN A 65 -1.01 -10.18 -16.99
CA ASN A 65 -1.96 -9.96 -15.89
C ASN A 65 -1.42 -9.01 -14.81
N LYS A 66 -0.72 -7.95 -15.23
CA LYS A 66 -0.08 -6.97 -14.35
C LYS A 66 -0.55 -5.58 -14.69
N GLU A 67 -0.90 -4.82 -13.65
CA GLU A 67 -1.15 -3.39 -13.77
C GLU A 67 0.13 -2.67 -14.24
N TYR A 68 -0.02 -1.83 -15.25
CA TYR A 68 1.03 -0.93 -15.70
C TYR A 68 0.80 0.48 -15.14
N CYS A 69 1.86 1.27 -15.11
CA CYS A 69 1.86 2.67 -14.67
C CYS A 69 2.50 3.56 -15.72
N ARG A 70 2.02 4.78 -15.79
CA ARG A 70 2.59 5.81 -16.64
C ARG A 70 3.92 6.27 -16.05
N GLN A 71 4.97 6.20 -16.86
CA GLN A 71 6.31 6.63 -16.53
C GLN A 71 6.48 8.14 -16.78
N ALA A 72 7.56 8.72 -16.26
CA ALA A 72 7.85 10.14 -16.43
C ALA A 72 8.05 10.55 -17.90
N ASP A 73 8.55 9.63 -18.74
CA ASP A 73 8.71 9.83 -20.19
C ASP A 73 7.39 9.63 -20.98
N GLY A 74 6.31 9.25 -20.30
CA GLY A 74 5.00 9.00 -20.89
C GLY A 74 4.77 7.58 -21.40
N SER A 75 5.76 6.69 -21.30
CA SER A 75 5.59 5.27 -21.57
C SER A 75 4.78 4.56 -20.48
N PHE A 76 4.33 3.34 -20.75
CA PHE A 76 3.66 2.48 -19.77
C PHE A 76 4.49 1.23 -19.50
N ALA A 77 4.73 0.94 -18.23
CA ALA A 77 5.51 -0.22 -17.80
C ALA A 77 4.85 -0.87 -16.57
N PRO A 78 5.12 -2.16 -16.28
CA PRO A 78 4.57 -2.82 -15.09
C PRO A 78 4.79 -2.02 -13.81
N TYR A 79 3.75 -1.91 -12.99
CA TYR A 79 3.85 -1.27 -11.68
C TYR A 79 4.86 -2.02 -10.80
N VAL A 80 5.75 -1.26 -10.18
CA VAL A 80 6.66 -1.75 -9.14
C VAL A 80 6.28 -1.04 -7.86
N ALA A 81 5.82 -1.79 -6.87
CA ALA A 81 5.54 -1.23 -5.56
C ALA A 81 6.83 -0.62 -4.98
N PRO A 82 6.77 0.58 -4.39
CA PRO A 82 7.94 1.15 -3.74
C PRO A 82 8.42 0.23 -2.62
N ASP A 83 9.73 0.17 -2.42
CA ASP A 83 10.29 -0.53 -1.27
C ASP A 83 9.75 0.07 0.04
N PRO A 84 9.50 -0.74 1.08
CA PRO A 84 9.08 -0.22 2.37
C PRO A 84 10.09 0.80 2.90
N THR A 85 9.58 1.90 3.44
CA THR A 85 10.39 2.95 4.05
C THR A 85 11.19 2.41 5.23
N GLU A 86 12.29 3.07 5.60
CA GLU A 86 13.08 2.70 6.79
C GLU A 86 12.22 2.64 8.07
N ALA A 87 11.23 3.54 8.17
CA ALA A 87 10.28 3.57 9.28
C ALA A 87 9.37 2.33 9.30
N GLU A 88 8.86 1.90 8.14
CA GLU A 88 8.05 0.68 8.01
C GLU A 88 8.88 -0.57 8.30
N GLN A 89 10.13 -0.63 7.80
CA GLN A 89 11.05 -1.73 8.10
C GLN A 89 11.35 -1.80 9.60
N LYS A 90 11.59 -0.65 10.26
CA LYS A 90 11.81 -0.59 11.70
C LYS A 90 10.58 -1.03 12.49
N ALA A 91 9.39 -0.58 12.10
CA ALA A 91 8.14 -1.00 12.73
C ALA A 91 7.90 -2.51 12.59
N ALA A 92 8.19 -3.08 11.41
CA ALA A 92 8.12 -4.52 11.17
C ALA A 92 9.06 -5.31 12.11
N LYS A 93 10.34 -4.91 12.20
CA LYS A 93 11.30 -5.52 13.14
C LYS A 93 10.84 -5.45 14.59
N ILE A 94 10.33 -4.30 15.03
CA ILE A 94 9.79 -4.13 16.39
C ILE A 94 8.61 -5.07 16.63
N ASN A 95 7.73 -5.26 15.64
CA ASN A 95 6.60 -6.17 15.75
C ASN A 95 7.04 -7.65 15.79
N GLU A 96 8.05 -8.03 15.01
CA GLU A 96 8.65 -9.36 15.10
C GLU A 96 9.25 -9.62 16.48
N ILE A 97 9.98 -8.65 17.04
CA ILE A 97 10.51 -8.74 18.41
C ILE A 97 9.34 -8.89 19.40
N LYS A 98 8.29 -8.09 19.32
CA LYS A 98 7.11 -8.24 20.18
C LYS A 98 6.50 -9.65 20.08
N ALA A 99 6.30 -10.16 18.87
CA ALA A 99 5.74 -11.48 18.64
C ALA A 99 6.61 -12.60 19.24
N LYS A 100 7.94 -12.49 19.11
CA LYS A 100 8.91 -13.43 19.71
C LYS A 100 8.75 -13.56 21.22
N TYR A 101 8.57 -12.45 21.95
CA TYR A 101 8.50 -12.45 23.42
C TYR A 101 7.10 -12.67 23.99
N ASN A 102 6.04 -12.27 23.27
CA ASN A 102 4.66 -12.31 23.79
C ASN A 102 4.24 -13.70 24.27
N SER A 103 4.56 -14.76 23.52
CA SER A 103 4.19 -16.13 23.91
C SER A 103 4.77 -16.55 25.27
N GLN A 104 6.02 -16.18 25.56
CA GLN A 104 6.67 -16.46 26.83
C GLN A 104 6.08 -15.62 27.96
N LEU A 105 5.80 -14.35 27.70
CA LEU A 105 5.17 -13.44 28.67
C LEU A 105 3.77 -13.93 29.05
N ASP A 106 2.95 -14.35 28.09
CA ASP A 106 1.60 -14.89 28.31
C ASP A 106 1.62 -16.20 29.10
N ALA A 107 2.60 -17.07 28.83
CA ALA A 107 2.81 -18.29 29.60
C ALA A 107 3.17 -17.98 31.06
N MET A 108 4.01 -16.96 31.31
CA MET A 108 4.35 -16.51 32.65
C MET A 108 3.15 -15.88 33.38
N VAL A 109 2.33 -15.10 32.68
CA VAL A 109 1.07 -14.55 33.24
C VAL A 109 0.14 -15.69 33.65
N THR A 110 -0.03 -16.69 32.79
CA THR A 110 -0.85 -17.88 33.08
C THR A 110 -0.31 -18.64 34.29
N ALA A 111 1.00 -18.87 34.36
CA ALA A 111 1.65 -19.54 35.48
C ALA A 111 1.50 -18.74 36.78
N ARG A 112 1.62 -17.41 36.71
CA ARG A 112 1.43 -16.50 37.85
C ARG A 112 0.02 -16.60 38.41
N VAL A 113 -1.00 -16.52 37.55
CA VAL A 113 -2.41 -16.65 37.96
C VAL A 113 -2.65 -17.98 38.66
N LYS A 114 -2.15 -19.09 38.10
CA LYS A 114 -2.27 -20.41 38.73
C LYS A 114 -1.57 -20.47 40.10
N ALA A 115 -0.36 -19.93 40.21
CA ALA A 115 0.37 -19.89 41.48
C ALA A 115 -0.36 -19.05 42.53
N THR A 116 -0.90 -17.88 42.16
CA THR A 116 -1.72 -17.05 43.06
C THR A 116 -2.97 -17.78 43.54
N MET A 117 -3.69 -18.47 42.65
CA MET A 117 -4.89 -19.24 43.03
C MET A 117 -4.57 -20.39 44.00
N LEU A 118 -3.35 -20.93 43.95
CA LEU A 118 -2.87 -21.98 44.83
C LEU A 118 -2.20 -21.46 46.11
N GLY A 119 -2.19 -20.13 46.34
CA GLY A 119 -1.49 -19.52 47.47
C GLY A 119 0.03 -19.73 47.46
N SER A 120 0.60 -20.01 46.28
CA SER A 120 2.03 -20.27 46.11
C SER A 120 2.83 -18.97 45.95
N ASP A 121 4.11 -19.01 46.32
CA ASP A 121 5.03 -17.89 46.08
C ASP A 121 5.18 -17.61 44.57
N THR A 122 5.00 -16.34 44.19
CA THR A 122 5.08 -15.85 42.81
C THR A 122 6.36 -15.07 42.52
N SER A 123 7.22 -14.84 43.53
CA SER A 123 8.40 -13.96 43.44
C SER A 123 9.31 -14.27 42.24
N LYS A 124 9.58 -15.57 41.99
CA LYS A 124 10.41 -16.02 40.86
C LYS A 124 9.74 -15.80 39.50
N ILE A 125 8.41 -15.98 39.41
CA ILE A 125 7.65 -15.74 38.18
C ILE A 125 7.66 -14.24 37.85
N ASP A 126 7.42 -13.40 38.86
CA ASP A 126 7.44 -11.94 38.72
C ASP A 126 8.83 -11.41 38.32
N ALA A 127 9.90 -11.98 38.89
CA ALA A 127 11.28 -11.64 38.52
C ALA A 127 11.61 -12.03 37.07
N ASN A 128 11.25 -13.25 36.66
CA ASN A 128 11.46 -13.72 35.29
C ASN A 128 10.67 -12.92 34.26
N TYR A 129 9.42 -12.55 34.59
CA TYR A 129 8.60 -11.70 33.74
C TYR A 129 9.25 -10.33 33.53
N LYS A 130 9.72 -9.68 34.60
CA LYS A 130 10.45 -8.40 34.51
C LYS A 130 11.73 -8.51 33.70
N SER A 131 12.50 -9.58 33.88
CA SER A 131 13.73 -9.82 33.11
C SER A 131 13.43 -10.02 31.62
N THR A 132 12.38 -10.77 31.29
CA THR A 132 11.93 -11.02 29.91
C THR A 132 11.46 -9.73 29.24
N LEU A 133 10.69 -8.90 29.96
CA LEU A 133 10.29 -7.57 29.48
C LEU A 133 11.50 -6.65 29.24
N ALA A 134 12.50 -6.68 30.13
CA ALA A 134 13.71 -5.87 29.96
C ALA A 134 14.53 -6.31 28.74
N ALA A 135 14.65 -7.62 28.51
CA ALA A 135 15.31 -8.16 27.32
C ALA A 135 14.60 -7.75 26.02
N MET A 136 13.27 -7.86 25.99
CA MET A 136 12.45 -7.40 24.89
C MET A 136 12.63 -5.90 24.61
N ALA A 137 12.59 -5.06 25.64
CA ALA A 137 12.78 -3.62 25.51
C ALA A 137 14.18 -3.26 24.99
N ALA A 138 15.22 -4.00 25.44
CA ALA A 138 16.59 -3.81 24.95
C ALA A 138 16.73 -4.20 23.46
N GLU A 139 16.10 -5.29 23.03
CA GLU A 139 16.10 -5.71 21.63
C GLU A 139 15.33 -4.70 20.75
N ILE A 140 14.19 -4.19 21.21
CA ILE A 140 13.43 -3.12 20.52
C ILE A 140 14.26 -1.84 20.37
N LYS A 141 15.04 -1.48 21.41
CA LYS A 141 15.89 -0.27 21.37
C LYS A 141 16.97 -0.35 20.28
N ASN A 142 17.40 -1.56 19.93
CA ASN A 142 18.46 -1.82 18.95
C ASN A 142 17.92 -2.06 17.52
N ALA A 143 16.61 -2.03 17.32
CA ALA A 143 15.94 -2.16 16.02
C ALA A 143 15.80 -0.80 15.29
#